data_AF-A0A7V3RHW6-F1
#
_entry.id   AF-A0A7V3RHW6-F1
#
_cell.length_a   1.000
_cell.length_b   1.000
_cell.length_c   1.000
_cell.angle_alpha   90.00
_cell.angle_beta   90.00
_cell.angle_gamma   90.00
#
_symmetry.space_group_name_H-M   'P 1'
#
loop_
_entity.id
_entity.type
_entity.pdbx_description
1 polymer ?
#
loop_
_entity_poly.entity_id
_entity_poly.type
_entity_poly.pdbx_seq_one_letter_code
_entity_poly.pdbx_strand_id
1 'polypeptide(L)' 'MGKILFTDYCELGTIVWDGTDDSGRKLPSGVYFVRLESDDFKKTEKVILLR' A
#
# COMPACT_ATOMS: atom_id res chain seq x y z
N MET A 1 -4.34 -7.86 -4.75
CA MET A 1 -4.13 -6.56 -4.08
C MET A 1 -3.03 -6.74 -3.05
N GLY A 2 -2.39 -5.69 -2.57
CA GLY A 2 -1.35 -5.79 -1.54
C GLY A 2 -1.97 -5.75 -0.16
N LYS A 3 -1.44 -6.53 0.80
CA LYS A 3 -1.93 -6.49 2.17
C LYS A 3 -1.49 -5.18 2.83
N ILE A 4 -2.45 -4.34 3.20
CA ILE A 4 -2.22 -3.09 3.95
C ILE A 4 -2.25 -3.43 5.44
N LEU A 5 -1.18 -3.10 6.16
CA LEU A 5 -1.18 -3.15 7.62
C LEU A 5 -1.73 -1.81 8.14
N PHE A 6 -2.92 -1.86 8.76
CA PHE A 6 -3.47 -0.74 9.51
C PHE A 6 -2.93 -0.82 10.94
N THR A 7 -2.02 0.08 11.29
CA THR A 7 -1.59 0.25 12.68
C THR A 7 -2.57 1.23 13.32
N ASP A 8 -3.60 0.71 13.96
CA ASP A 8 -4.59 1.51 14.67
C ASP A 8 -4.00 1.93 16.02
N TYR A 9 -3.39 3.11 16.07
CA TYR A 9 -3.33 4.04 17.21
C TYR A 9 -2.57 5.29 16.72
N CYS A 10 -3.21 6.47 16.85
CA CYS A 10 -2.63 7.83 16.78
C CYS A 10 -2.88 8.67 15.50
N GLU A 11 -3.04 9.98 15.70
CA GLU A 11 -3.76 11.01 14.94
C GLU A 11 -3.28 11.34 13.49
N LEU A 12 -2.48 10.48 12.85
CA LEU A 12 -1.99 10.66 11.48
C LEU A 12 -2.11 9.34 10.72
N GLY A 13 -3.18 9.21 9.92
CA GLY A 13 -3.50 8.00 9.16
C GLY A 13 -2.37 7.58 8.22
N THR A 14 -1.55 6.64 8.66
CA THR A 14 -0.40 6.11 7.90
C THR A 14 -0.69 4.68 7.50
N ILE A 15 -0.52 4.37 6.22
CA ILE A 15 -0.66 3.03 5.65
C ILE A 15 0.72 2.55 5.21
N VAL A 16 1.15 1.40 5.73
CA VAL A 16 2.42 0.78 5.36
C VAL A 16 2.14 -0.51 4.58
N TRP A 17 2.76 -0.60 3.40
CA TRP A 17 2.77 -1.81 2.60
C TRP A 17 4.12 -2.52 2.76
N ASP A 18 4.10 -3.82 3.06
CA ASP A 18 5.27 -4.63 3.38
C ASP A 18 5.86 -5.39 2.17
N GLY A 19 5.37 -5.08 0.96
CA GLY A 19 5.77 -5.74 -0.26
C GLY A 19 5.11 -7.11 -0.49
N THR A 20 4.00 -7.43 0.19
CA THR A 20 3.26 -8.70 -0.01
C THR A 20 1.93 -8.54 -0.74
N ASP A 21 1.50 -9.61 -1.41
CA ASP A 21 0.13 -9.77 -1.91
C ASP A 21 -0.82 -10.31 -0.84
N ASP A 22 -2.11 -10.44 -1.19
CA ASP A 22 -3.17 -10.96 -0.31
C ASP A 22 -2.93 -12.41 0.17
N SER A 23 -2.09 -13.18 -0.53
CA SER A 23 -1.69 -14.54 -0.12
C SER A 23 -0.46 -14.55 0.78
N GLY A 24 0.06 -13.37 1.16
CA GLY A 24 1.28 -13.21 1.95
C GLY A 24 2.57 -13.46 1.15
N ARG A 25 2.50 -13.55 -0.18
CA ARG A 25 3.68 -13.79 -1.02
C ARG A 25 4.42 -12.48 -1.26
N LYS A 26 5.75 -12.51 -1.13
CA LYS A 26 6.60 -11.34 -1.40
C LYS A 26 6.63 -11.05 -2.90
N LEU A 27 6.34 -9.81 -3.26
CA LEU A 27 6.38 -9.33 -4.64
C LEU A 27 7.83 -9.05 -5.09
N PRO A 28 8.14 -9.23 -6.39
CA PRO A 28 9.47 -8.90 -6.94
C PRO A 28 9.73 -7.39 -6.92
N SER A 29 11.00 -6.99 -7.01
CA SER A 29 11.36 -5.59 -7.24
C SER A 29 10.71 -5.09 -8.54
N GLY A 30 10.18 -3.87 -8.52
CA GLY A 30 9.42 -3.35 -9.64
C GLY A 30 8.63 -2.09 -9.32
N VAL A 31 7.92 -1.61 -10.33
CA VAL A 31 7.04 -0.44 -10.22
C VAL A 31 5.63 -0.93 -9.93
N TYR A 32 5.02 -0.33 -8.91
CA TYR A 32 3.65 -0.63 -8.49
C TYR A 32 2.84 0.67 -8.41
N PHE A 33 1.52 0.55 -8.50
CA PHE A 33 0.61 1.67 -8.32
C PHE A 33 -0.26 1.42 -7.10
N VAL A 34 -0.32 2.41 -6.22
CA VAL A 34 -1.20 2.43 -5.06
C VAL A 34 -2.36 3.36 -5.37
N ARG A 35 -3.58 2.91 -5.09
CA ARG A 35 -4.77 3.73 -5.24
C ARG A 35 -5.44 3.94 -3.89
N LEU A 36 -5.68 5.19 -3.55
CA LEU A 36 -6.47 5.61 -2.40
C LEU A 36 -7.81 6.16 -2.92
N GLU A 37 -8.91 5.55 -2.50
CA GLU A 37 -10.26 5.94 -2.86
C GLU A 37 -11.08 6.20 -1.57
N SER A 38 -11.78 7.33 -1.52
CA SER A 38 -12.88 7.65 -0.61
C SER A 38 -14.01 8.29 -1.43
N ASP A 39 -15.13 8.62 -0.77
CA ASP A 39 -16.32 9.14 -1.44
C ASP A 39 -16.02 10.37 -2.32
N ASP A 40 -15.23 11.34 -1.82
CA ASP A 40 -14.90 12.58 -2.53
C ASP A 40 -13.42 12.67 -2.98
N PHE A 41 -12.62 11.63 -2.77
CA PHE A 41 -11.18 11.68 -3.02
C PHE A 41 -10.69 10.43 -3.75
N LYS A 42 -9.93 10.64 -4.82
CA LYS A 42 -9.22 9.59 -5.54
C LYS A 42 -7.80 10.03 -5.83
N LYS A 43 -6.84 9.20 -5.45
CA LYS A 43 -5.42 9.46 -5.69
C LYS A 43 -4.72 8.17 -6.09
N THR A 44 -3.89 8.25 -7.12
CA THR A 44 -3.03 7.15 -7.55
C THR A 44 -1.59 7.60 -7.46
N GLU A 45 -0.76 6.81 -6.81
CA GLU A 45 0.67 7.08 -6.64
C GLU A 45 1.50 5.92 -7.18
N LYS A 46 2.61 6.26 -7.84
CA LYS A 46 3.58 5.28 -8.32
C LYS A 46 4.60 5.04 -7.22
N VAL A 47 4.81 3.78 -6.85
CA VAL A 47 5.82 3.36 -5.88
C VAL A 47 6.81 2.40 -6.52
N ILE A 48 8.05 2.41 -6.03
CA ILE A 48 9.11 1.51 -6.51
C ILE A 48 9.48 0.61 -5.34
N LEU A 49 9.29 -0.70 -5.53
CA LEU A 49 9.79 -1.70 -4.60
C LEU A 49 11.23 -2.04 -5.00
N LEU A 50 12.17 -1.64 -4.16
CA LEU A 50 13.59 -1.96 -4.27
C LEU A 50 13.95 -3.05 -3.25
N ARG A 51 14.98 -3.84 -3.55
CA ARG A 51 15.58 -4.85 -2.67
C ARG A 51 17.07 -4.64 -2.62
#